data_AF-A0A5C8U144-F1
#
_entry.id   AF-A0A5C8U144-F1
#
_cell.length_a   1.000
_cell.length_b   1.000
_cell.length_c   1.000
_cell.angle_alpha   90.00
_cell.angle_beta   90.00
_cell.angle_gamma   90.00
#
_symmetry.space_group_name_H-M   'P 1'
#
loop_
_entity.id
_entity.type
_entity.pdbx_description
1 polymer ?
#
loop_
_entity_poly.entity_id
_entity_poly.type
_entity_poly.pdbx_seq_one_letter_code
_entity_poly.pdbx_strand_id
1 'polypeptide(L)'
;MPLTVTYEILDATDGRFSVVATMAPDRIYRRDDVATLAEAEEWIEGLHALMAACGAPVVRAAAEPSKTVPADLGRTHPRSVSR
;
A
#
# COMPACT_ATOMS: atom_id res chain seq x y z
N MET A 1 -15.93 14.63 11.85
CA MET A 1 -14.78 14.44 10.93
C MET A 1 -15.06 13.16 10.15
N PRO A 2 -15.02 13.17 8.82
CA PRO A 2 -15.24 11.95 8.04
C PRO A 2 -14.15 10.93 8.39
N LEU A 3 -14.57 9.71 8.73
CA LEU A 3 -13.65 8.59 8.95
C LEU A 3 -13.25 8.09 7.56
N THR A 4 -12.04 8.38 7.13
CA THR A 4 -11.50 7.80 5.89
C THR A 4 -10.87 6.46 6.24
N VAL A 5 -11.23 5.43 5.48
CA VAL A 5 -10.59 4.11 5.56
C VAL A 5 -9.67 3.97 4.38
N THR A 6 -8.39 3.70 4.63
CA THR A 6 -7.44 3.35 3.57
C THR A 6 -7.22 1.85 3.53
N TYR A 7 -6.98 1.27 2.37
CA TYR A 7 -6.62 -0.14 2.25
C TYR A 7 -5.42 -0.39 1.35
N GLU A 8 -4.69 -1.46 1.63
CA GLU A 8 -3.57 -1.96 0.85
C GLU A 8 -3.70 -3.47 0.66
N ILE A 9 -3.37 -3.94 -0.55
CA ILE A 9 -3.23 -5.36 -0.86
C ILE A 9 -1.73 -5.62 -0.98
N LEU A 10 -1.21 -6.48 -0.12
CA LEU A 10 0.19 -6.90 -0.09
C LEU A 10 0.29 -8.30 -0.69
N ASP A 11 1.23 -8.46 -1.61
CA ASP A 11 1.63 -9.78 -2.11
C ASP A 11 2.58 -10.41 -1.08
N ALA A 12 2.21 -11.57 -0.57
CA ALA A 12 3.00 -12.33 0.39
C ALA A 12 3.87 -13.37 -0.35
N THR A 13 5.07 -13.61 0.16
CA THR A 13 6.08 -14.46 -0.49
C THR A 13 5.65 -15.93 -0.65
N ASP A 14 4.60 -16.34 0.06
CA ASP A 14 3.94 -17.65 -0.04
C ASP A 14 2.91 -17.74 -1.19
N GLY A 15 2.79 -16.70 -2.01
CA GLY A 15 1.83 -16.64 -3.12
C GLY A 15 0.41 -16.31 -2.67
N ARG A 16 0.24 -15.84 -1.44
CA ARG A 16 -1.02 -15.36 -0.88
C ARG A 16 -1.09 -13.85 -0.90
N PHE A 17 -2.29 -13.32 -0.72
CA PHE A 17 -2.53 -11.89 -0.57
C PHE A 17 -2.90 -11.58 0.88
N SER A 18 -2.42 -10.44 1.36
CA SER A 18 -2.83 -9.88 2.63
C SER A 18 -3.50 -8.54 2.40
N VAL A 19 -4.68 -8.33 2.98
CA VAL A 19 -5.37 -7.04 2.91
C VAL A 19 -5.25 -6.34 4.26
N VAL A 20 -4.72 -5.12 4.23
CA VAL A 20 -4.62 -4.24 5.39
C VAL A 20 -5.57 -3.08 5.19
N ALA A 21 -6.51 -2.88 6.12
CA ALA A 21 -7.41 -1.74 6.15
C ALA A 21 -7.12 -0.88 7.39
N THR A 22 -6.85 0.39 7.18
CA THR A 22 -6.52 1.37 8.22
C THR A 22 -7.64 2.39 8.31
N MET A 23 -8.27 2.50 9.48
CA MET A 23 -9.27 3.53 9.79
C MET A 23 -8.66 4.55 10.75
N ALA A 24 -8.78 5.83 10.43
CA ALA A 24 -8.41 6.89 11.35
C ALA A 24 -9.26 6.82 12.64
N PRO A 25 -8.72 7.19 13.81
CA PRO A 25 -7.36 7.68 14.02
C PRO A 25 -6.28 6.59 14.21
N ASP A 26 -6.60 5.32 14.50
CA ASP A 26 -5.57 4.31 14.78
C ASP A 26 -6.05 2.83 14.72
N ARG A 27 -7.12 2.52 13.97
CA ARG A 27 -7.58 1.13 13.86
C ARG A 27 -7.03 0.46 12.62
N ILE A 28 -6.26 -0.60 12.80
CA ILE A 28 -5.72 -1.42 11.72
C ILE A 28 -6.41 -2.79 11.75
N TYR A 29 -6.96 -3.19 10.62
CA TYR A 29 -7.56 -4.50 10.39
C TYR A 29 -6.75 -5.22 9.32
N ARG A 30 -6.30 -6.44 9.62
CA ARG A 30 -5.50 -7.24 8.70
C ARG A 30 -6.16 -8.58 8.42
N ARG A 31 -6.18 -8.98 7.16
CA ARG A 31 -6.62 -10.29 6.69
C ARG A 31 -5.49 -10.94 5.91
N ASP A 32 -4.85 -11.94 6.51
CA ASP A 32 -3.65 -12.61 5.99
C ASP A 32 -3.95 -13.90 5.18
N ASP A 33 -5.21 -14.34 5.13
CA ASP A 33 -5.60 -15.63 4.53
C ASP A 33 -6.41 -15.43 3.25
N VAL A 34 -5.90 -14.61 2.33
CA VAL A 34 -6.53 -14.42 1.02
C VAL A 34 -5.72 -15.18 -0.02
N ALA A 35 -6.33 -16.18 -0.66
CA ALA A 35 -5.61 -17.06 -1.58
C ALA A 35 -5.42 -16.43 -2.97
N THR A 36 -6.31 -15.50 -3.35
CA THR A 36 -6.27 -14.88 -4.68
C THR A 36 -6.57 -13.38 -4.64
N LEU A 37 -6.11 -12.65 -5.66
CA LEU A 37 -6.43 -11.23 -5.80
C LEU A 37 -7.95 -10.99 -5.90
N ALA A 38 -8.68 -11.86 -6.59
CA ALA A 38 -10.14 -11.76 -6.72
C ALA A 38 -10.84 -11.84 -5.35
N GLU A 39 -10.41 -12.74 -4.46
CA GLU A 39 -10.94 -12.80 -3.10
C GLU A 39 -10.60 -11.55 -2.28
N ALA A 40 -9.46 -10.92 -2.53
CA ALA A 40 -9.09 -9.65 -1.87
C ALA A 40 -10.02 -8.52 -2.34
N GLU A 41 -10.27 -8.44 -3.65
CA GLU A 41 -11.16 -7.46 -4.26
C GLU A 41 -12.61 -7.60 -3.77
N GLU A 42 -13.15 -8.83 -3.73
CA GLU A 42 -14.47 -9.13 -3.17
C GLU A 42 -14.59 -8.68 -1.71
N TRP A 43 -13.54 -8.91 -0.91
CA TRP A 43 -13.53 -8.47 0.48
C TRP A 43 -13.49 -6.94 0.61
N ILE A 44 -12.72 -6.26 -0.25
CA ILE A 44 -12.67 -4.79 -0.31
C ILE A 44 -14.03 -4.22 -0.74
N GLU A 45 -14.72 -4.86 -1.69
CA GLU A 45 -16.06 -4.44 -2.10
C GLU A 45 -17.05 -4.53 -0.92
N GLY A 46 -17.01 -5.62 -0.16
CA GLY A 46 -17.78 -5.77 1.07
C GLY A 46 -17.45 -4.70 2.11
N LEU A 47 -16.16 -4.38 2.29
CA LEU A 47 -15.72 -3.30 3.17
C LEU A 47 -16.23 -1.94 2.68
N HIS A 48 -16.17 -1.67 1.38
CA HIS A 48 -16.68 -0.43 0.78
C HIS A 48 -18.18 -0.29 0.99
N ALA A 49 -18.97 -1.34 0.80
CA ALA A 49 -20.41 -1.33 1.05
C ALA A 49 -20.74 -1.05 2.53
N LEU A 50 -20.05 -1.71 3.47
CA LEU A 50 -20.24 -1.50 4.91
C LEU A 50 -19.90 -0.07 5.33
N MET A 51 -18.75 0.44 4.90
CA MET A 51 -18.30 1.77 5.32
C MET A 51 -19.05 2.90 4.59
N ALA A 52 -19.52 2.67 3.35
CA ALA A 52 -20.42 3.59 2.66
C ALA A 52 -21.73 3.80 3.44
N ALA A 53 -22.29 2.74 4.03
CA ALA A 53 -23.45 2.86 4.92
C ALA A 53 -23.17 3.69 6.18
N CYS A 54 -21.90 3.77 6.61
CA CYS A 54 -21.45 4.62 7.72
C CYS A 54 -21.03 6.04 7.30
N GLY A 55 -21.12 6.40 6.01
CA GLY A 55 -20.63 7.69 5.50
C GLY A 55 -19.10 7.83 5.52
N ALA A 56 -18.39 6.71 5.55
CA ALA A 56 -16.95 6.61 5.63
C ALA A 56 -16.42 6.03 4.30
N PRO A 57 -15.93 6.87 3.36
CA PRO A 57 -15.42 6.35 2.11
C PRO A 57 -14.16 5.50 2.32
N VAL A 58 -14.07 4.39 1.60
CA VAL A 58 -12.90 3.51 1.56
C VAL A 58 -12.07 3.87 0.34
N VAL A 59 -10.78 4.13 0.54
CA VAL A 59 -9.86 4.62 -0.48
C VAL A 59 -8.67 3.68 -0.54
N ARG A 60 -8.15 3.39 -1.73
CA ARG A 60 -6.89 2.66 -1.83
C ARG A 60 -5.78 3.56 -1.27
N ALA A 61 -4.95 3.04 -0.37
CA ALA A 61 -3.76 3.78 0.00
C ALA A 61 -2.92 3.92 -1.28
N ALA A 62 -2.60 5.16 -1.64
CA ALA A 62 -1.60 5.36 -2.67
C ALA A 62 -0.34 4.70 -2.14
N ALA A 63 0.13 3.64 -2.81
CA ALA A 63 1.51 3.23 -2.66
C ALA A 63 2.32 4.48 -3.01
N GLU A 64 2.85 5.18 -2.00
CA GLU A 64 3.87 6.17 -2.26
C GLU A 64 4.90 5.41 -3.09
N PRO A 65 5.19 5.83 -4.35
CA PRO A 65 6.25 5.20 -5.09
C PRO A 65 7.48 5.41 -4.21
N SER A 66 7.87 4.33 -3.53
CA SER A 66 9.03 4.32 -2.67
C SER A 66 10.11 4.95 -3.50
N LYS A 67 10.56 6.10 -3.02
CA LYS A 67 11.44 7.07 -3.67
C LYS A 67 12.61 6.30 -4.27
N THR A 68 12.44 5.82 -5.51
CA THR A 68 13.55 5.40 -6.33
C THR A 68 14.27 6.69 -6.57
N VAL A 69 15.36 6.83 -5.81
CA VAL A 69 16.32 7.91 -5.90
C VAL A 69 16.44 8.34 -7.36
N PRO A 70 16.30 9.63 -7.69
CA PRO A 70 16.67 10.07 -9.02
C PRO A 70 18.13 9.68 -9.21
N ALA A 71 18.35 8.69 -10.08
CA ALA A 71 19.66 8.34 -10.57
C ALA A 71 20.09 9.49 -11.48
N ASP A 72 20.53 10.58 -10.88
CA ASP A 72 21.18 11.65 -11.60
C ASP A 72 22.37 12.21 -10.82
N LEU A 73 23.49 12.25 -11.52
CA LEU A 73 24.71 13.03 -11.29
C LEU A 73 25.70 12.60 -10.20
N GLY A 74 26.81 12.02 -10.68
CA GLY A 74 28.10 12.67 -10.45
C GLY A 74 29.19 11.83 -9.79
N ARG A 75 29.88 10.98 -10.56
CA ARG A 75 31.29 10.67 -10.24
C ARG A 75 32.11 10.21 -11.44
N THR A 76 32.58 11.17 -12.21
CA THR A 76 33.89 11.07 -12.88
C THR A 76 34.65 12.35 -12.62
N HIS A 77 35.42 12.37 -11.53
CA HIS A 77 36.54 13.30 -11.39
C HIS A 77 37.84 12.51 -11.66
N PRO A 78 38.80 13.09 -12.39
CA PRO A 78 39.90 12.38 -13.03
C PRO A 78 40.98 12.00 -12.02
N ARG A 79 41.55 10.81 -12.20
CA ARG A 79 42.70 10.36 -11.42
C ARG A 79 43.98 10.78 -12.16
N SER A 80 44.48 11.98 -11.86
CA SER A 80 45.87 12.35 -12.15
C SER A 80 46.80 11.40 -11.41
N VAL A 81 47.63 10.68 -12.15
CA VAL A 81 48.79 9.96 -11.63
C VAL A 81 50.01 10.86 -11.86
N SER A 82 50.65 11.27 -10.77
CA SER A 82 52.01 11.80 -10.78
C SER A 82 52.83 11.00 -9.77
N ARG A 83 53.75 10.18 -10.26
CA ARG A 83 55.08 10.00 -9.67
C ARG A 83 56.02 9.31 -10.64
#